data_AF-A0A7C3UJF9-F1
#
_entry.id   AF-A0A7C3UJF9-F1
#
_cell.length_a   1.000
_cell.length_b   1.000
_cell.length_c   1.000
_cell.angle_alpha   90.00
_cell.angle_beta   90.00
_cell.angle_gamma   90.00
#
_symmetry.space_group_name_H-M   'P 1'
#
loop_
_entity.id
_entity.type
_entity.pdbx_description
1 polymer ?
#
loop_
_entity_poly.entity_id
_entity_poly.type
_entity_poly.pdbx_seq_one_letter_code
_entity_poly.pdbx_strand_id
1 'polypeptide(L)'
;MKAINKEIEQRFKALLNEIELEFDDDYPNRLFYTKDNKIFFELSKNKKSEIILWCDYHLVWKVFETDYNFIDDDIQKFIKKMIDKYLGMNSVIPNVYFNLSFKR
;
A
#
# COMPACT_ATOMS: atom_id res chain seq x y z
N MET A 1 -21.95 12.20 3.82
CA MET A 1 -21.06 11.09 3.42
C MET A 1 -20.12 11.37 2.22
N LYS A 2 -20.39 12.31 1.29
CA LYS A 2 -19.47 12.58 0.16
C LYS A 2 -18.14 13.29 0.52
N ALA A 3 -18.10 14.06 1.61
CA ALA A 3 -16.92 14.85 1.98
C ALA A 3 -15.75 14.00 2.52
N ILE A 4 -16.04 13.05 3.42
CA ILE A 4 -15.04 12.15 4.04
C ILE A 4 -14.29 11.34 2.97
N ASN A 5 -15.00 10.80 1.98
CA ASN A 5 -14.36 10.01 0.91
C ASN A 5 -13.36 10.81 0.07
N LYS A 6 -13.56 12.13 -0.10
CA LYS A 6 -12.65 12.99 -0.84
C LYS A 6 -11.38 13.29 -0.04
N GLU A 7 -11.53 13.53 1.26
CA GLU A 7 -10.40 13.79 2.16
C GLU A 7 -9.48 12.56 2.26
N ILE A 8 -10.05 11.37 2.51
CA ILE A 8 -9.27 10.12 2.62
C ILE A 8 -8.54 9.82 1.31
N GLU A 9 -9.21 10.01 0.16
CA GLU A 9 -8.59 9.88 -1.16
C GLU A 9 -7.43 10.88 -1.34
N GLN A 10 -7.62 12.14 -0.94
CA GLN A 10 -6.56 13.15 -1.02
C GLN A 10 -5.36 12.80 -0.14
N ARG A 11 -5.59 12.27 1.07
CA ARG A 11 -4.52 11.82 1.96
C ARG A 11 -3.76 10.64 1.38
N PHE A 12 -4.45 9.66 0.81
CA PHE A 12 -3.79 8.54 0.11
C PHE A 12 -2.99 9.03 -1.10
N LYS A 13 -3.54 9.97 -1.88
CA LYS A 13 -2.83 10.56 -3.01
C LYS A 13 -1.58 11.33 -2.57
N ALA A 14 -1.66 12.06 -1.46
CA ALA A 14 -0.50 12.75 -0.89
C ALA A 14 0.59 11.75 -0.51
N LEU A 15 0.23 10.65 0.15
CA LEU A 15 1.16 9.56 0.42
C LEU A 15 1.84 9.03 -0.85
N LEU A 16 1.06 8.72 -1.91
CA LEU A 16 1.62 8.22 -3.17
C LEU A 16 2.58 9.21 -3.84
N ASN A 17 2.39 10.52 -3.66
CA ASN A 17 3.28 11.53 -4.22
C ASN A 17 4.59 11.68 -3.44
N GLU A 18 4.65 11.19 -2.21
CA GLU A 18 5.81 11.31 -1.33
C GLU A 18 6.67 10.05 -1.28
N ILE A 19 6.18 8.94 -1.84
CA ILE A 19 6.90 7.67 -1.89
C ILE A 19 7.58 7.50 -3.26
N GLU A 20 8.76 6.91 -3.24
CA GLU A 20 9.59 6.62 -4.40
C GLU A 20 9.53 5.13 -4.72
N LEU A 21 9.75 4.79 -6.00
CA LEU A 21 9.83 3.40 -6.44
C LEU A 21 11.28 2.93 -6.37
N GLU A 22 11.54 1.92 -5.55
CA GLU A 22 12.85 1.29 -5.40
C GLU A 22 12.83 -0.17 -5.89
N PHE A 23 13.93 -0.56 -6.53
CA PHE A 23 14.20 -1.93 -6.94
C PHE A 23 15.32 -2.48 -6.06
N ASP A 24 15.17 -3.73 -5.65
CA ASP A 24 16.21 -4.44 -4.91
C ASP A 24 16.81 -5.51 -5.84
N ASP A 25 18.11 -5.40 -6.10
CA ASP A 25 18.86 -6.31 -6.98
C ASP A 25 18.81 -7.76 -6.46
N ASP A 26 18.71 -7.96 -5.13
CA ASP A 26 18.62 -9.27 -4.51
C ASP A 26 17.20 -9.88 -4.67
N TYR A 27 16.20 -9.05 -4.97
CA TYR A 27 14.81 -9.45 -5.15
C TYR A 27 14.19 -8.88 -6.42
N PRO A 28 14.62 -9.31 -7.63
CA PRO A 28 14.18 -8.74 -8.91
C PRO A 28 12.67 -8.92 -9.20
N ASN A 29 11.98 -9.74 -8.42
CA ASN A 29 10.54 -9.97 -8.52
C ASN A 29 9.72 -9.12 -7.53
N ARG A 30 10.37 -8.18 -6.83
CA ARG A 30 9.74 -7.29 -5.86
C ARG A 30 9.91 -5.84 -6.29
N LEU A 31 8.89 -5.03 -6.00
CA LEU A 31 8.95 -3.58 -6.13
C LEU A 31 8.64 -2.98 -4.78
N PHE A 32 9.45 -2.02 -4.35
CA PHE A 32 9.26 -1.36 -3.07
C PHE A 32 8.84 0.08 -3.31
N TYR A 33 7.85 0.54 -2.55
CA TYR A 33 7.49 1.94 -2.49
C TYR A 33 7.95 2.48 -1.15
N THR A 34 8.89 3.42 -1.18
CA THR A 34 9.67 3.83 -0.02
C THR A 34 9.59 5.33 0.22
N LYS A 35 9.80 5.73 1.47
CA LYS A 35 10.05 7.14 1.83
C LYS A 35 10.93 7.16 3.06
N ASP A 36 11.95 8.01 3.05
CA ASP A 36 12.90 8.17 4.16
C ASP A 36 13.50 6.81 4.63
N ASN A 37 13.91 5.95 3.69
CA ASN A 37 14.41 4.58 3.92
C ASN A 37 13.41 3.61 4.61
N LYS A 38 12.11 3.91 4.59
CA LYS A 38 11.06 3.03 5.10
C LYS A 38 10.21 2.50 3.94
N ILE A 39 9.81 1.23 4.03
CA ILE A 39 8.95 0.59 3.04
C ILE A 39 7.49 0.81 3.45
N PHE A 40 6.72 1.47 2.59
CA PHE A 40 5.29 1.66 2.77
C PHE A 40 4.51 0.55 2.08
N PHE A 41 4.96 0.16 0.88
CA PHE A 41 4.39 -0.93 0.13
C PHE A 41 5.46 -1.84 -0.48
N GLU A 42 5.19 -3.14 -0.51
CA GLU A 42 5.93 -4.11 -1.31
C GLU A 42 4.95 -4.77 -2.31
N LEU A 43 5.27 -4.69 -3.59
CA LEU A 43 4.60 -5.48 -4.62
C LEU A 43 5.39 -6.78 -4.84
N SER A 44 4.76 -7.93 -4.68
CA SER A 44 5.38 -9.23 -4.98
C SER A 44 4.39 -10.26 -5.50
N LYS A 45 4.88 -11.29 -6.19
CA LYS A 45 4.04 -12.42 -6.64
C LYS A 45 4.03 -13.50 -5.57
N ASN A 46 2.84 -14.03 -5.26
CA ASN A 46 2.73 -15.21 -4.40
C ASN A 46 2.95 -16.52 -5.19
N LYS A 47 2.88 -17.67 -4.50
CA LYS A 47 3.04 -19.00 -5.11
C LYS A 47 2.01 -19.33 -6.22
N LYS A 48 0.87 -18.64 -6.24
CA LYS A 48 -0.19 -18.77 -7.25
C LYS A 48 -0.05 -17.76 -8.39
N SER A 49 1.07 -17.03 -8.45
CA SER A 49 1.30 -15.94 -9.41
C SER A 49 0.35 -14.74 -9.28
N GLU A 50 -0.33 -14.61 -8.14
CA GLU A 50 -1.15 -13.44 -7.83
C GLU A 50 -0.26 -12.29 -7.35
N ILE A 51 -0.57 -11.06 -7.77
CA ILE A 51 0.17 -9.87 -7.36
C ILE A 51 -0.36 -9.41 -6.01
N ILE A 52 0.48 -9.52 -4.98
CA ILE A 52 0.18 -9.06 -3.63
C ILE A 52 0.82 -7.70 -3.43
N LEU A 53 0.04 -6.78 -2.86
CA LEU A 53 0.53 -5.50 -2.38
C LEU A 53 0.57 -5.55 -0.85
N TRP A 54 1.73 -5.86 -0.30
CA TRP A 54 1.94 -5.78 1.14
C TRP A 54 2.00 -4.32 1.57
N CYS A 55 1.21 -3.95 2.56
CA CYS A 55 1.13 -2.61 3.11
C CYS A 55 1.68 -2.66 4.54
N ASP A 56 2.59 -1.75 4.88
CA ASP A 56 3.09 -1.68 6.25
C ASP A 56 1.97 -1.28 7.22
N TYR A 57 1.82 -2.05 8.31
CA TYR A 57 0.76 -1.81 9.28
C TYR A 57 0.90 -0.44 9.94
N HIS A 58 2.10 -0.09 10.39
CA HIS A 58 2.32 1.11 11.19
C HIS A 58 2.30 2.39 10.36
N LEU A 59 2.78 2.32 9.11
CA LEU A 59 2.93 3.49 8.23
C LEU A 59 1.70 3.73 7.35
N VAL A 60 0.95 2.68 7.01
CA VAL A 60 -0.20 2.79 6.08
C VAL A 60 -1.48 2.33 6.76
N TRP A 61 -1.55 1.07 7.17
CA TRP A 61 -2.82 0.44 7.55
C TRP A 61 -3.46 1.10 8.78
N LYS A 62 -2.67 1.28 9.84
CA LYS A 62 -3.10 1.84 11.12
C LYS A 62 -3.69 3.24 10.98
N VAL A 63 -3.21 4.04 10.03
CA VAL A 63 -3.76 5.39 9.78
C VAL A 63 -5.24 5.32 9.39
N PHE A 64 -5.63 4.33 8.57
CA PHE A 64 -7.03 4.16 8.19
C PHE A 64 -7.87 3.56 9.31
N GLU A 65 -7.29 2.66 10.08
CA GLU A 65 -7.92 2.07 11.27
C GLU A 65 -8.21 3.15 12.33
N THR A 66 -7.23 3.99 12.67
CA THR A 66 -7.36 4.95 13.79
C THR A 66 -8.01 6.26 13.38
N ASP A 67 -7.61 6.85 12.25
CA ASP A 67 -8.03 8.22 11.91
C ASP A 67 -9.39 8.22 11.22
N TYR A 68 -9.76 7.11 10.57
CA TYR A 68 -10.98 6.99 9.78
C TYR A 68 -11.91 5.87 10.26
N ASN A 69 -11.53 5.13 11.30
CA ASN A 69 -12.32 4.04 11.91
C ASN A 69 -12.74 2.97 10.89
N PHE A 70 -11.86 2.68 9.92
CA PHE A 70 -12.09 1.62 8.94
C PHE A 70 -11.77 0.26 9.56
N ILE A 71 -12.58 -0.74 9.21
CA ILE A 71 -12.27 -2.15 9.48
C ILE A 71 -11.39 -2.71 8.36
N ASP A 72 -10.71 -3.83 8.59
CA ASP A 72 -9.75 -4.43 7.66
C ASP A 72 -10.29 -4.61 6.23
N ASP A 73 -11.53 -5.09 6.09
CA ASP A 73 -12.18 -5.27 4.78
C ASP A 73 -12.35 -3.94 4.02
N ASP A 74 -12.66 -2.87 4.74
CA ASP A 74 -12.84 -1.54 4.16
C ASP A 74 -11.49 -0.91 3.78
N ILE A 75 -10.45 -1.13 4.60
CA ILE A 75 -9.08 -0.72 4.29
C ILE A 75 -8.60 -1.43 3.02
N GLN A 76 -8.77 -2.75 2.93
CA GLN A 76 -8.36 -3.53 1.78
C GLN A 76 -9.06 -3.07 0.49
N LYS A 77 -10.40 -2.88 0.54
CA LYS A 77 -11.17 -2.37 -0.60
C LYS A 77 -10.75 -0.96 -1.00
N PHE A 78 -10.51 -0.09 -0.01
CA PHE A 78 -10.09 1.28 -0.24
C PHE A 78 -8.71 1.34 -0.92
N ILE A 79 -7.71 0.68 -0.34
CA ILE A 79 -6.34 0.65 -0.91
C ILE A 79 -6.37 0.07 -2.32
N LYS A 80 -7.10 -1.04 -2.54
CA LYS A 80 -7.24 -1.64 -3.88
C LYS A 80 -7.77 -0.62 -4.89
N LYS A 81 -8.85 0.08 -4.53
CA LYS A 81 -9.45 1.10 -5.39
C LYS A 81 -8.50 2.26 -5.67
N MET A 82 -7.72 2.70 -4.69
CA MET A 82 -6.78 3.81 -4.87
C MET A 82 -5.59 3.42 -5.75
N ILE A 83 -5.06 2.21 -5.57
CA ILE A 83 -3.94 1.68 -6.35
C ILE A 83 -4.35 1.44 -7.80
N ASP A 84 -5.54 0.87 -8.03
CA ASP A 84 -6.16 0.80 -9.36
C ASP A 84 -6.27 2.21 -9.98
N LYS A 85 -6.88 3.15 -9.26
CA LYS A 85 -7.14 4.50 -9.76
C LYS A 85 -5.89 5.33 -10.07
N TYR A 86 -4.85 5.26 -9.23
CA TYR A 86 -3.69 6.15 -9.34
C TYR A 86 -2.46 5.49 -9.97
N LEU A 87 -2.35 4.17 -9.89
CA LEU A 87 -1.22 3.41 -10.45
C LEU A 87 -1.64 2.48 -11.60
N GLY A 88 -2.94 2.37 -11.92
CA GLY A 88 -3.43 1.53 -13.01
C GLY A 88 -3.32 0.02 -12.75
N MET A 89 -3.20 -0.39 -11.48
CA MET A 89 -2.91 -1.78 -11.10
C MET A 89 -4.19 -2.56 -10.73
N ASN A 90 -4.84 -3.17 -11.72
CA ASN A 90 -6.22 -3.67 -11.58
C ASN A 90 -6.36 -5.08 -10.95
N SER A 91 -5.24 -5.75 -10.64
CA SER A 91 -5.22 -7.15 -10.16
C SER A 91 -4.43 -7.34 -8.86
N VAL A 92 -4.11 -6.25 -8.17
CA VAL A 92 -3.43 -6.35 -6.87
C VAL A 92 -4.38 -6.80 -5.78
N ILE A 93 -3.83 -7.53 -4.83
CA ILE A 93 -4.49 -7.93 -3.59
C ILE A 93 -3.74 -7.24 -2.45
N PRO A 94 -4.28 -6.14 -1.89
CA PRO A 94 -3.69 -5.51 -0.73
C PRO A 94 -3.74 -6.45 0.48
N ASN A 95 -2.66 -6.49 1.23
CA ASN A 95 -2.59 -7.26 2.46
C ASN A 95 -1.75 -6.51 3.50
N VAL A 96 -2.10 -6.65 4.77
CA VAL A 96 -1.36 -6.02 5.86
C VAL A 96 -0.09 -6.81 6.17
N TYR A 97 0.99 -6.12 6.51
CA TYR A 97 2.21 -6.72 7.02
C TYR A 97 2.77 -5.87 8.17
N PHE A 98 3.09 -6.51 9.30
CA PHE A 98 3.45 -5.80 10.53
C PHE A 98 4.86 -5.21 10.53
N ASN A 99 5.74 -5.70 9.66
CA ASN A 99 7.15 -5.29 9.69
C ASN A 99 7.77 -5.38 8.29
N LEU A 100 7.38 -4.47 7.38
CA LEU A 100 8.06 -4.39 6.09
C LEU A 100 9.46 -3.83 6.32
N SER A 101 10.46 -4.65 6.02
CA SER A 101 11.87 -4.28 6.13
C SER A 101 12.63 -4.87 4.96
N PHE A 102 13.66 -4.14 4.52
CA PHE A 102 14.65 -4.71 3.63
C PHE A 102 15.30 -5.89 4.34
N LYS A 103 15.29 -7.06 3.71
CA LYS A 103 16.13 -8.18 4.16
C LYS A 103 17.55 -7.89 3.70
N ARG A 104 18.28 -7.12 4.51
CA ARG A 104 19.74 -7.01 4.39
C ARG A 104 20.42 -8.20 5.05
#